data_AF-Q6XZ55-F1
#
_entry.id   AF-Q6XZ55-F1
#
_cell.length_a   1.000
_cell.length_b   1.000
_cell.length_c   1.000
_cell.angle_alpha   90.00
_cell.angle_beta   90.00
_cell.angle_gamma   90.00
#
_symmetry.space_group_name_H-M   'P 1'
#
loop_
_entity.id
_entity.type
_entity.pdbx_description
1 polymer ?
#
loop_
_entity_poly.entity_id
_entity_poly.type
_entity_poly.pdbx_seq_one_letter_code
_entity_poly.pdbx_strand_id
1 'polypeptide(L)'
;VWGILQPFADAVKLFLNELILPMKSNKIMFMIAPTMGFGLALFLWVIYPSIYCIKFISFSLLIFLCISAINVYCILLAGWTSNSKYAFLGALRASAQTISYEVSMLFVLIVPVLLIFETNMEMAMMGYSVMIMMFPLLLVWFTTTLAE
;
A
#
# COMPACT_ATOMS: atom_id res chain seq x y z
N VAL A 1 27.61 -16.57 12.64
CA VAL A 1 26.88 -16.50 11.35
C VAL A 1 25.76 -15.46 11.52
N TRP A 2 25.81 -14.35 10.78
CA TRP A 2 25.05 -13.10 11.03
C TRP A 2 23.53 -13.19 10.73
N GLY A 3 22.87 -14.30 11.03
CA GLY A 3 21.42 -14.43 10.87
C GLY A 3 20.90 -14.33 9.42
N ILE A 4 21.77 -14.33 8.41
CA ILE A 4 21.40 -14.16 6.99
C ILE A 4 20.38 -15.23 6.53
N LEU A 5 20.45 -16.43 7.11
CA LEU A 5 19.55 -17.55 6.80
C LEU A 5 18.21 -17.49 7.58
N GLN A 6 18.02 -16.52 8.47
CA GLN A 6 16.83 -16.44 9.32
C GLN A 6 15.51 -16.21 8.54
N PRO A 7 15.43 -15.32 7.53
CA PRO A 7 14.22 -15.16 6.73
C PRO A 7 13.83 -16.43 5.95
N PHE A 8 14.83 -17.20 5.49
CA PHE A 8 14.59 -18.47 4.81
C PHE A 8 14.07 -19.53 5.79
N ALA A 9 14.62 -19.60 7.00
CA ALA A 9 14.14 -20.52 8.03
C ALA A 9 12.69 -20.21 8.44
N ASP A 10 12.33 -18.93 8.59
CA ASP A 10 10.95 -18.52 8.92
C ASP A 10 9.97 -18.83 7.77
N ALA A 11 10.38 -18.62 6.51
CA ALA A 11 9.57 -18.98 5.36
C ALA A 11 9.30 -20.50 5.30
N VAL A 12 10.35 -21.32 5.43
CA VAL A 12 10.21 -22.79 5.45
C VAL A 12 9.32 -23.24 6.61
N LYS A 13 9.47 -22.63 7.79
CA LYS A 13 8.60 -22.89 8.95
C LYS A 13 7.13 -22.59 8.64
N LEU A 14 6.83 -21.44 8.03
CA LEU A 14 5.45 -21.06 7.68
C LEU A 14 4.83 -22.00 6.63
N PHE A 15 5.60 -22.49 5.66
CA PHE A 15 5.10 -23.43 4.64
C PHE A 15 4.88 -24.85 5.17
N LEU A 16 5.63 -25.28 6.18
CA LEU A 16 5.50 -26.60 6.79
C LEU A 16 4.43 -26.67 7.88
N ASN A 17 4.00 -25.51 8.41
CA ASN A 17 2.95 -25.45 9.43
C ASN A 17 1.59 -25.87 8.86
N GLU A 18 0.77 -26.48 9.71
CA GLU A 18 -0.61 -26.84 9.36
C GLU A 18 -1.47 -25.60 9.06
N LEU A 19 -2.24 -25.67 7.98
CA LEU A 19 -3.16 -24.60 7.58
C LEU A 19 -4.41 -24.62 8.46
N ILE A 20 -4.45 -23.77 9.49
CA ILE A 20 -5.61 -23.62 10.38
C ILE A 20 -6.61 -22.62 9.78
N LEU A 21 -7.67 -23.14 9.15
CA LEU A 21 -8.79 -22.33 8.65
C LEU A 21 -9.92 -22.25 9.69
N PRO A 22 -10.45 -21.05 10.02
CA PRO A 22 -11.54 -20.93 10.98
C PRO A 22 -12.83 -21.59 10.46
N MET A 23 -13.43 -22.45 11.27
CA MET A 23 -14.59 -23.28 10.87
C MET A 23 -15.83 -22.48 10.44
N LYS A 24 -16.00 -21.26 10.98
CA LYS A 24 -17.15 -20.39 10.67
C LYS A 24 -16.90 -19.41 9.52
N SER A 25 -15.70 -19.40 8.95
CA SER A 25 -15.31 -18.42 7.91
C SER A 25 -15.76 -18.82 6.51
N ASN A 26 -15.88 -17.82 5.63
CA ASN A 26 -16.04 -18.08 4.20
C ASN A 26 -14.67 -18.41 3.59
N LYS A 27 -14.36 -19.71 3.50
CA LYS A 27 -13.04 -20.23 3.10
C LYS A 27 -12.51 -19.67 1.78
N ILE A 28 -13.37 -19.55 0.75
CA ILE A 28 -12.93 -19.11 -0.58
C ILE A 28 -12.52 -17.63 -0.53
N MET A 29 -13.40 -16.77 -0.01
CA MET A 29 -13.10 -15.34 0.05
C MET A 29 -11.98 -15.01 1.04
N PHE A 30 -11.86 -15.79 2.13
CA PHE A 30 -10.77 -15.63 3.11
C PHE A 30 -9.38 -15.91 2.49
N MET A 31 -9.29 -16.86 1.55
CA MET A 31 -8.03 -17.14 0.83
C MET A 31 -7.74 -16.11 -0.28
N ILE A 32 -8.78 -15.57 -0.92
CA ILE A 32 -8.63 -14.59 -2.00
C ILE A 32 -8.22 -13.21 -1.47
N ALA A 33 -8.72 -12.79 -0.30
CA ALA A 33 -8.46 -11.44 0.21
C ALA A 33 -6.95 -11.12 0.37
N PRO A 34 -6.10 -12.00 0.96
CA PRO A 34 -4.66 -11.77 1.01
C PRO A 34 -3.99 -11.75 -0.37
N THR A 35 -4.46 -12.58 -1.32
CA THR A 35 -3.90 -12.60 -2.68
C THR A 35 -4.20 -11.31 -3.45
N MET A 36 -5.37 -10.71 -3.24
CA MET A 36 -5.72 -9.42 -3.83
C MET A 36 -4.85 -8.30 -3.25
N GLY A 37 -4.68 -8.25 -1.93
CA GLY A 37 -3.81 -7.25 -1.28
C GLY A 37 -2.36 -7.35 -1.75
N PHE A 38 -1.81 -8.57 -1.83
CA PHE A 38 -0.47 -8.79 -2.38
C PHE A 38 -0.36 -8.38 -3.85
N GLY A 39 -1.38 -8.69 -4.67
CA GLY A 39 -1.43 -8.28 -6.07
C GLY A 39 -1.39 -6.76 -6.24
N LEU A 40 -2.21 -6.03 -5.47
CA LEU A 40 -2.22 -4.55 -5.49
C LEU A 40 -0.87 -3.96 -5.08
N ALA A 41 -0.22 -4.53 -4.05
CA ALA A 41 1.11 -4.09 -3.63
C ALA A 41 2.14 -4.22 -4.76
N LEU A 42 2.12 -5.33 -5.52
CA LEU A 42 2.98 -5.50 -6.68
C LEU A 42 2.64 -4.54 -7.84
N PHE A 43 1.36 -4.20 -8.04
CA PHE A 43 0.98 -3.22 -9.06
C PHE A 43 1.54 -1.82 -8.78
N LEU A 44 1.65 -1.40 -7.51
CA LEU A 44 2.27 -0.12 -7.15
C LEU A 44 3.73 -0.04 -7.61
N TRP A 45 4.48 -1.14 -7.59
CA TRP A 45 5.87 -1.18 -8.05
C TRP A 45 6.04 -0.89 -9.54
N VAL A 46 5.02 -1.16 -10.36
CA VAL A 46 5.06 -0.87 -11.80
C VAL A 46 5.10 0.64 -12.07
N ILE A 47 4.57 1.44 -11.15
CA ILE A 47 4.52 2.91 -11.26
C ILE A 47 5.87 3.54 -10.91
N TYR A 48 6.71 2.82 -10.15
CA TYR A 48 7.96 3.36 -9.65
C TYR A 48 8.91 3.70 -10.82
N PRO A 49 9.30 4.96 -10.97
CA PRO A 49 10.27 5.36 -11.99
C PRO A 49 11.65 4.78 -11.66
N SER A 50 12.15 3.88 -12.52
CA SER A 50 13.52 3.35 -12.43
C SER A 50 14.22 3.47 -13.78
N ILE A 51 15.55 3.51 -13.76
CA ILE A 51 16.38 3.60 -14.99
C ILE A 51 16.12 2.43 -15.95
N TYR A 52 15.65 1.30 -15.41
CA TYR A 52 15.34 0.08 -16.17
C TYR A 52 13.84 -0.10 -16.45
N CYS A 53 12.99 0.89 -16.14
CA CYS A 53 11.56 0.80 -16.45
C CYS A 53 11.32 0.92 -17.97
N ILE A 54 10.50 0.00 -18.48
CA ILE A 54 10.29 -0.20 -19.93
C ILE A 54 9.19 0.74 -20.47
N LYS A 55 8.47 1.47 -19.62
CA LYS A 55 7.28 2.22 -20.05
C LYS A 55 7.02 3.49 -19.28
N PHE A 56 6.90 4.59 -20.02
CA PHE A 56 6.30 5.84 -19.57
C PHE A 56 4.81 5.63 -19.28
N ILE A 57 4.39 5.83 -18.04
CA ILE A 57 2.99 5.76 -17.63
C ILE A 57 2.46 7.19 -17.47
N SER A 58 1.56 7.60 -18.38
CA SER A 58 0.85 8.87 -18.27
C SER A 58 -0.03 8.89 -17.02
N PHE A 59 -0.02 9.99 -16.26
CA PHE A 59 -0.80 10.16 -15.01
C PHE A 59 -0.43 9.16 -13.91
N SER A 60 0.83 8.74 -13.85
CA SER A 60 1.34 7.80 -12.84
C SER A 60 0.97 8.15 -11.39
N LEU A 61 0.95 9.44 -11.01
CA LEU A 61 0.60 9.84 -9.65
C LEU A 61 -0.88 9.65 -9.34
N LEU A 62 -1.77 9.85 -10.34
CA LEU A 62 -3.19 9.57 -10.18
C LEU A 62 -3.43 8.06 -10.05
N ILE A 63 -2.74 7.25 -10.85
CA ILE A 63 -2.85 5.79 -10.79
C ILE A 63 -2.37 5.28 -9.43
N PHE A 64 -1.31 5.85 -8.87
CA PHE A 64 -0.85 5.55 -7.52
C PHE A 64 -1.97 5.75 -6.48
N LEU A 65 -2.62 6.91 -6.50
CA LEU A 65 -3.76 7.23 -5.61
C LEU A 65 -4.97 6.30 -5.83
N CYS A 66 -5.23 5.88 -7.07
CA CYS A 66 -6.32 4.93 -7.34
C CYS A 66 -6.03 3.54 -6.78
N ILE A 67 -4.78 3.06 -6.89
CA ILE A 67 -4.43 1.72 -6.40
C ILE A 67 -4.41 1.68 -4.87
N SER A 68 -3.92 2.74 -4.20
CA SER A 68 -3.98 2.82 -2.73
C SER A 68 -5.43 2.77 -2.23
N ALA A 69 -6.33 3.55 -2.85
CA ALA A 69 -7.76 3.54 -2.54
C ALA A 69 -8.42 2.15 -2.67
N ILE A 70 -7.96 1.32 -3.62
CA ILE A 70 -8.49 -0.03 -3.80
C ILE A 70 -8.03 -0.99 -2.69
N ASN A 71 -6.87 -0.75 -2.07
CA ASN A 71 -6.30 -1.63 -1.04
C ASN A 71 -7.19 -1.74 0.21
N VAL A 72 -7.93 -0.68 0.54
CA VAL A 72 -8.89 -0.66 1.66
C VAL A 72 -9.95 -1.75 1.55
N TYR A 73 -10.39 -2.08 0.33
CA TYR A 73 -11.36 -3.14 0.11
C TYR A 73 -10.81 -4.53 0.47
N CYS A 74 -9.51 -4.76 0.30
CA CYS A 74 -8.88 -6.02 0.69
C CYS A 74 -8.94 -6.23 2.21
N ILE A 75 -8.71 -5.17 2.99
CA ILE A 75 -8.79 -5.20 4.46
C ILE A 75 -10.22 -5.50 4.92
N LEU A 76 -11.21 -4.83 4.33
CA LEU A 76 -12.62 -5.05 4.64
C LEU A 76 -13.08 -6.46 4.30
N LEU A 77 -12.71 -6.98 3.11
CA LEU A 77 -13.02 -8.34 2.70
C LEU A 77 -12.39 -9.38 3.64
N ALA A 78 -11.13 -9.21 4.02
CA ALA A 78 -10.46 -10.11 4.97
C ALA A 78 -11.17 -10.12 6.35
N GLY A 79 -11.57 -8.95 6.84
CA GLY A 79 -12.30 -8.82 8.11
C GLY A 79 -13.67 -9.48 8.09
N TRP A 80 -14.46 -9.22 7.04
CA TRP A 80 -15.82 -9.75 6.90
C TRP A 80 -15.84 -11.27 6.73
N THR A 81 -14.91 -11.83 5.96
CA THR A 81 -14.85 -13.26 5.65
C THR A 81 -14.46 -14.14 6.83
N SER A 82 -13.80 -13.57 7.85
CA SER A 82 -13.43 -14.25 9.10
C SER A 82 -14.62 -14.66 9.97
N ASN A 83 -15.80 -14.07 9.74
CA ASN A 83 -17.04 -14.31 10.49
C ASN A 83 -16.90 -14.19 12.02
N SER A 84 -16.03 -13.29 12.49
CA SER A 84 -15.91 -12.95 13.91
C SER A 84 -16.19 -11.46 14.11
N LYS A 85 -17.08 -11.14 15.06
CA LYS A 85 -17.50 -9.75 15.33
C LYS A 85 -16.31 -8.84 15.69
N TYR A 86 -15.33 -9.38 16.42
CA TYR A 86 -14.16 -8.61 16.83
C TYR A 86 -13.19 -8.34 15.67
N ALA A 87 -12.90 -9.35 14.82
CA ALA A 87 -12.05 -9.11 13.65
C ALA A 87 -12.72 -8.18 12.64
N PHE A 88 -14.05 -8.26 12.48
CA PHE A 88 -14.78 -7.33 11.63
C PHE A 88 -14.72 -5.89 12.16
N LEU A 89 -14.89 -5.68 13.48
CA LEU A 89 -14.70 -4.36 14.10
C LEU A 89 -13.26 -3.85 13.95
N GLY A 90 -12.27 -4.73 14.07
CA GLY A 90 -10.86 -4.39 13.83
C GLY A 90 -10.61 -3.95 12.39
N ALA A 91 -11.16 -4.68 11.42
CA ALA A 91 -11.06 -4.33 10.01
C ALA A 91 -11.75 -2.99 9.68
N LEU A 92 -12.92 -2.71 10.27
CA LEU A 92 -13.60 -1.42 10.12
C LEU A 92 -12.75 -0.25 10.66
N ARG A 93 -12.08 -0.46 11.80
CA ARG A 93 -11.17 0.56 12.38
C ARG A 93 -9.95 0.79 11.49
N ALA A 94 -9.34 -0.28 10.99
CA ALA A 94 -8.21 -0.19 10.07
C ALA A 94 -8.63 0.53 8.77
N SER A 95 -9.76 0.18 8.18
CA SER A 95 -10.25 0.87 6.98
C SER A 95 -10.57 2.35 7.22
N ALA A 96 -11.11 2.70 8.38
CA ALA A 96 -11.36 4.10 8.72
C ALA A 96 -10.06 4.89 8.85
N GLN A 97 -9.01 4.27 9.39
CA GLN A 97 -7.68 4.86 9.45
C GLN A 97 -7.10 5.08 8.04
N THR A 98 -7.05 4.04 7.20
CA THR A 98 -6.45 4.15 5.86
C THR A 98 -7.16 5.19 5.00
N ILE A 99 -8.51 5.21 4.99
CA ILE A 99 -9.29 6.23 4.25
C ILE A 99 -8.99 7.64 4.75
N SER A 100 -8.86 7.82 6.07
CA SER A 100 -8.57 9.14 6.65
C SER A 100 -7.20 9.67 6.20
N TYR A 101 -6.20 8.78 6.14
CA TYR A 101 -4.84 9.14 5.73
C TYR A 101 -4.67 9.24 4.21
N GLU A 102 -5.46 8.54 3.40
CA GLU A 102 -5.51 8.74 1.94
C GLU A 102 -5.89 10.18 1.56
N VAL A 103 -6.87 10.75 2.25
CA VAL A 103 -7.28 12.14 2.00
C VAL A 103 -6.12 13.10 2.31
N SER A 104 -5.43 12.88 3.43
CA SER A 104 -4.25 13.70 3.79
C SER A 104 -3.10 13.54 2.79
N MET A 105 -2.87 12.31 2.31
CA MET A 105 -1.87 11.99 1.30
C MET A 105 -2.14 12.72 -0.02
N LEU A 106 -3.39 12.74 -0.46
CA LEU A 106 -3.82 13.45 -1.67
C LEU A 106 -3.50 14.95 -1.59
N PHE A 107 -3.81 15.60 -0.46
CA PHE A 107 -3.48 17.02 -0.28
C PHE A 107 -1.97 17.27 -0.30
N VAL A 108 -1.19 16.39 0.34
CA VAL A 108 0.27 16.48 0.36
C VAL A 108 0.86 16.32 -1.05
N LEU A 109 0.34 15.39 -1.86
CA LEU A 109 0.83 15.14 -3.22
C LEU A 109 0.40 16.20 -4.25
N ILE A 110 -0.70 16.91 -4.02
CA ILE A 110 -1.12 18.01 -4.92
C ILE A 110 -0.11 19.16 -4.90
N VAL A 111 0.46 19.49 -3.75
CA VAL A 111 1.42 20.61 -3.62
C VAL A 111 2.63 20.48 -4.57
N PRO A 112 3.39 19.37 -4.62
CA PRO A 112 4.49 19.21 -5.57
C PRO A 112 4.00 19.14 -7.03
N VAL A 113 2.83 18.56 -7.29
CA VAL A 113 2.24 18.54 -8.65
C VAL A 113 1.96 19.94 -9.17
N LEU A 114 1.46 20.84 -8.32
CA LEU A 114 1.21 22.24 -8.69
C LEU A 114 2.52 23.01 -8.96
N LEU A 115 3.63 22.64 -8.32
CA LEU A 115 4.93 23.30 -8.53
C LEU A 115 5.60 22.87 -9.84
N ILE A 116 5.48 21.59 -10.20
CA ILE A 116 6.13 21.02 -11.40
C ILE A 116 5.18 21.13 -12.63
N PHE A 117 3.88 21.31 -12.40
CA PHE A 117 2.80 21.24 -13.41
C PHE A 117 2.77 19.92 -14.19
N GLU A 118 3.31 18.85 -13.61
CA GLU A 118 3.38 17.52 -14.20
C GLU A 118 2.88 16.47 -13.21
N THR A 119 2.21 15.45 -13.74
CA THR A 119 1.66 14.32 -12.95
C THR A 119 2.45 13.02 -13.14
N ASN A 120 3.46 13.07 -14.02
CA ASN A 120 4.30 11.93 -14.34
C ASN A 120 5.45 11.83 -13.33
N MET A 121 5.59 10.68 -12.68
CA MET A 121 6.56 10.42 -11.62
C MET A 121 8.00 10.49 -12.14
N GLU A 122 8.25 10.06 -13.38
CA GLU A 122 9.57 10.19 -14.02
C GLU A 122 10.01 11.66 -14.16
N MET A 123 9.09 12.52 -14.61
CA MET A 123 9.37 13.95 -14.74
C MET A 123 9.48 14.63 -13.38
N ALA A 124 8.69 14.17 -12.40
CA ALA A 124 8.78 14.65 -11.02
C ALA A 124 10.13 14.31 -10.35
N MET A 125 10.75 13.17 -10.67
CA MET A 125 12.09 12.84 -10.15
C MET A 125 13.19 13.78 -10.63
N MET A 126 13.08 14.27 -11.87
CA MET A 126 14.04 15.23 -12.43
C MET A 126 13.92 16.62 -11.77
N GLY A 127 12.75 16.93 -11.17
CA GLY A 127 12.46 18.16 -10.42
C GLY A 127 13.14 18.19 -9.05
N TYR A 128 14.48 18.23 -9.04
CA TYR A 128 15.37 18.03 -7.88
C TYR A 128 15.11 18.95 -6.66
N SER A 129 14.38 20.06 -6.79
CA SER A 129 14.27 21.07 -5.70
C SER A 129 13.03 20.96 -4.83
N VAL A 130 12.00 20.18 -5.21
CA VAL A 130 10.70 20.25 -4.52
C VAL A 130 10.74 19.63 -3.10
N MET A 131 11.51 18.55 -2.92
CA MET A 131 11.67 17.91 -1.60
C MET A 131 12.41 18.79 -0.59
N ILE A 132 13.41 19.57 -1.02
CA ILE A 132 14.18 20.46 -0.14
C ILE A 132 13.39 21.72 0.19
N MET A 133 12.62 22.25 -0.78
CA MET A 133 11.83 23.46 -0.59
C MET A 133 10.69 23.31 0.42
N MET A 134 10.21 22.09 0.68
CA MET A 134 9.03 21.84 1.51
C MET A 134 9.31 20.86 2.67
N PHE A 135 10.33 21.13 3.48
CA PHE A 135 10.66 20.32 4.66
C PHE A 135 9.47 20.02 5.60
N PRO A 136 8.58 20.98 5.93
CA PRO A 136 7.39 20.68 6.74
C PRO A 136 6.46 19.68 6.07
N LEU A 137 6.32 19.75 4.74
CA LEU A 137 5.48 18.85 3.97
C LEU A 137 6.05 17.43 3.94
N LEU A 138 7.39 17.29 3.90
CA LEU A 138 8.06 15.99 4.01
C LEU A 138 7.79 15.33 5.36
N LEU A 139 7.73 16.09 6.46
CA LEU A 139 7.36 15.54 7.77
C LEU A 139 5.92 15.04 7.79
N VAL A 140 4.99 15.83 7.23
CA VAL A 140 3.59 15.40 7.10
C VAL A 140 3.50 14.15 6.22
N TRP A 141 4.16 14.13 5.06
CA TRP A 141 4.24 12.97 4.17
C TRP A 141 4.74 11.70 4.89
N PHE A 142 5.81 11.83 5.68
CA PHE A 142 6.34 10.72 6.45
C PHE A 142 5.32 10.21 7.47
N THR A 143 4.63 11.10 8.18
CA THR A 143 3.59 10.66 9.13
C THR A 143 2.38 10.04 8.46
N THR A 144 1.98 10.51 7.26
CA THR A 144 0.84 9.96 6.53
C THR A 144 1.16 8.59 5.94
N THR A 145 2.36 8.39 5.40
CA THR A 145 2.81 7.09 4.86
C THR A 145 3.10 6.05 5.95
N LEU A 146 3.37 6.48 7.18
CA LEU A 146 3.52 5.56 8.32
C LEU A 146 2.17 5.14 8.89
N ALA A 147 1.16 6.01 8.78
CA ALA A 147 -0.18 5.75 9.27
C ALA A 147 -1.07 5.00 8.26
N GLU A 148 -0.76 5.11 6.97
CA GLU A 148 -1.25 4.20 5.92
C GLU A 148 -0.61 2.82 6.05
#